data_AF-A0A926Z6T7-F1
#
_entry.id   AF-A0A926Z6T7-F1
#
_cell.length_a   1.000
_cell.length_b   1.000
_cell.length_c   1.000
_cell.angle_alpha   90.00
_cell.angle_beta   90.00
_cell.angle_gamma   90.00
#
_symmetry.space_group_name_H-M   'P 1'
#
loop_
_entity.id
_entity.type
_entity.pdbx_description
1 polymer ?
#
loop_
_entity_poly.entity_id
_entity_poly.type
_entity_poly.pdbx_seq_one_letter_code
_entity_poly.pdbx_strand_id
1 'polypeptide(L)'
;MQPDPNPQGQEREVKTIGGAAIDGTPIAYIIVLASVVTVLAFVPFSIVLGSGKGIPLSQSIFPLLGWLLGPIAGALASGIGTLIGIFLAPYTAGVPAIAIWGAVIASFTAGAMADQDAGSSRKYRKYWYIGLTFLFGLELAAYAYLAHRNLIPVNTFIAGSFINWSALLLFALPTRSLFAKMISSPNMAIVAIGIFGGTWTICGLAHLSQVAFTYYLFNWPEPIWNTLIPIIPVENLMRGLSGAVIGTGVISGLRAIKLVKPKQAIY
;
A
#
# COMPACT_ATOMS: atom_id res chain seq x y z
N MET A 1 -43.02 -11.65 -40.54
CA MET A 1 -42.54 -10.49 -39.77
C MET A 1 -41.52 -10.99 -38.77
N GLN A 2 -40.25 -10.64 -38.95
CA GLN A 2 -39.20 -10.90 -37.95
C GLN A 2 -39.34 -9.88 -36.81
N PRO A 3 -39.23 -10.27 -35.53
CA PRO A 3 -39.26 -9.32 -34.43
C PRO A 3 -37.96 -8.50 -34.40
N ASP A 4 -38.12 -7.20 -34.14
CA ASP A 4 -37.04 -6.21 -34.02
C ASP A 4 -36.09 -6.61 -32.85
N PRO A 5 -34.76 -6.74 -33.09
CA PRO A 5 -33.81 -7.20 -32.08
C PRO A 5 -33.43 -6.13 -31.04
N ASN A 6 -33.98 -4.91 -31.12
CA ASN A 6 -33.59 -3.82 -30.23
C ASN A 6 -34.63 -3.58 -29.11
N PRO A 7 -34.34 -3.97 -27.84
CA PRO A 7 -35.27 -3.73 -26.74
C PRO A 7 -35.45 -2.22 -26.51
N GLN A 8 -36.67 -1.71 -26.70
CA GLN A 8 -37.06 -0.30 -26.52
C GLN A 8 -37.21 0.12 -25.04
N GLY A 9 -36.40 -0.45 -24.15
CA GLY A 9 -36.35 0.00 -22.75
C GLY A 9 -35.55 1.29 -22.65
N GLN A 10 -36.04 2.29 -21.90
CA GLN A 10 -35.23 3.48 -21.58
C GLN A 10 -33.87 3.03 -21.02
N GLU A 11 -32.78 3.48 -21.64
CA GLU A 11 -31.44 3.28 -21.09
C GLU A 11 -31.43 3.81 -19.66
N ARG A 12 -30.89 3.02 -18.73
CA ARG A 12 -30.87 3.37 -17.31
C ARG A 12 -30.03 4.63 -17.12
N GLU A 13 -30.67 5.79 -16.98
CA GLU A 13 -30.01 7.01 -16.54
C GLU A 13 -29.55 6.81 -15.08
N VAL A 14 -28.26 6.50 -14.91
CA VAL A 14 -27.63 6.48 -13.60
C VAL A 14 -27.41 7.93 -13.16
N LYS A 15 -28.44 8.54 -12.57
CA LYS A 15 -28.28 9.81 -11.85
C LYS A 15 -27.56 9.54 -10.54
N THR A 16 -26.30 9.95 -10.46
CA THR A 16 -25.56 10.03 -9.20
C THR A 16 -26.21 11.10 -8.33
N ILE A 17 -27.17 10.71 -7.51
CA ILE A 17 -27.63 11.53 -6.39
C ILE A 17 -26.39 11.82 -5.55
N GLY A 18 -26.08 13.11 -5.35
CA GLY A 18 -24.84 13.60 -4.77
C GLY A 18 -24.53 12.98 -3.41
N GLY A 19 -23.87 11.82 -3.41
CA GLY A 19 -23.28 11.23 -2.24
C GLY A 19 -22.01 12.00 -1.89
N ALA A 20 -21.78 12.22 -0.60
CA ALA A 20 -20.52 12.79 -0.14
C ALA A 20 -19.34 11.90 -0.61
N ALA A 21 -18.35 12.53 -1.26
CA ALA A 21 -17.18 11.87 -1.82
C ALA A 21 -15.92 12.60 -1.36
N ILE A 22 -14.89 11.85 -1.05
CA ILE A 22 -13.56 12.37 -0.71
C ILE A 22 -12.63 12.00 -1.85
N ASP A 23 -12.00 13.00 -2.45
CA ASP A 23 -11.09 12.81 -3.59
C ASP A 23 -11.74 12.08 -4.80
N GLY A 24 -13.05 12.25 -4.99
CA GLY A 24 -13.82 11.57 -6.04
C GLY A 24 -14.15 10.11 -5.74
N THR A 25 -13.90 9.65 -4.51
CA THR A 25 -14.26 8.33 -4.01
C THR A 25 -15.48 8.43 -3.08
N PRO A 26 -16.56 7.67 -3.30
CA PRO A 26 -17.70 7.65 -2.40
C PRO A 26 -17.28 7.27 -0.97
N ILE A 27 -17.81 7.98 0.04
CA ILE A 27 -17.49 7.68 1.46
C ILE A 27 -17.83 6.23 1.82
N ALA A 28 -18.88 5.66 1.24
CA ALA A 28 -19.24 4.26 1.44
C ALA A 28 -18.09 3.29 1.11
N TYR A 29 -17.30 3.56 0.05
CA TYR A 29 -16.19 2.69 -0.33
C TYR A 29 -15.03 2.79 0.67
N ILE A 30 -14.80 3.99 1.22
CA ILE A 30 -13.82 4.22 2.28
C ILE A 30 -14.21 3.44 3.53
N ILE A 31 -15.48 3.50 3.95
CA ILE A 31 -16.00 2.77 5.12
C ILE A 31 -15.88 1.25 4.93
N VAL A 32 -16.28 0.74 3.76
CA VAL A 32 -16.21 -0.69 3.46
C VAL A 32 -14.76 -1.18 3.51
N LEU A 33 -13.82 -0.49 2.85
CA LEU A 33 -12.42 -0.93 2.85
C LEU A 33 -11.71 -0.70 4.19
N ALA A 34 -12.09 0.33 4.95
CA ALA A 34 -11.64 0.47 6.35
C ALA A 34 -12.09 -0.73 7.19
N SER A 35 -13.33 -1.20 7.01
CA SER A 35 -13.86 -2.37 7.71
C SER A 35 -13.09 -3.65 7.34
N VAL A 36 -12.76 -3.83 6.06
CA VAL A 36 -11.91 -4.95 5.60
C VAL A 36 -10.53 -4.90 6.25
N VAL A 37 -9.91 -3.72 6.31
CA VAL A 37 -8.63 -3.54 7.01
C VAL A 37 -8.75 -3.92 8.48
N THR A 38 -9.81 -3.49 9.17
CA THR A 38 -10.06 -3.86 10.57
C THR A 38 -10.22 -5.37 10.75
N VAL A 39 -10.98 -6.04 9.89
CA VAL A 39 -11.17 -7.51 9.97
C VAL A 39 -9.84 -8.24 9.75
N LEU A 40 -9.05 -7.81 8.78
CA LEU A 40 -7.74 -8.43 8.51
C LEU A 40 -6.70 -8.14 9.61
N ALA A 41 -6.94 -7.17 10.49
CA ALA A 41 -6.08 -6.91 11.64
C ALA A 41 -6.12 -8.06 12.67
N PHE A 42 -7.21 -8.84 12.72
CA PHE A 42 -7.33 -10.00 13.59
C PHE A 42 -6.49 -11.20 13.14
N VAL A 43 -6.08 -11.24 11.87
CA VAL A 43 -5.36 -12.37 11.28
C VAL A 43 -3.85 -12.11 11.41
N PRO A 44 -3.13 -12.82 12.31
CA PRO A 44 -1.69 -12.73 12.36
C PRO A 44 -1.10 -13.40 11.12
N PHE A 45 -0.46 -12.61 10.27
CA PHE A 45 0.12 -13.05 9.01
C PHE A 45 1.56 -13.55 9.15
N SER A 46 2.33 -12.94 10.04
CA SER A 46 3.69 -13.36 10.35
C SER A 46 3.95 -13.19 11.84
N ILE A 47 4.72 -14.12 12.41
CA ILE A 47 5.22 -14.05 13.78
C ILE A 47 6.68 -13.65 13.66
N VAL A 48 7.05 -12.38 13.80
CA VAL A 48 8.48 -12.02 13.86
C VAL A 48 8.76 -11.21 15.12
N LEU A 49 9.25 -11.93 16.12
CA LEU A 49 10.66 -12.03 16.56
C LEU A 49 11.60 -10.81 16.44
N GLY A 50 11.09 -9.61 16.17
CA GLY A 50 11.83 -8.34 16.27
C GLY A 50 11.12 -7.31 17.16
N SER A 51 9.79 -7.38 17.27
CA SER A 51 8.98 -6.48 18.12
C SER A 51 8.16 -7.20 19.20
N GLY A 52 8.24 -8.53 19.25
CA GLY A 52 7.47 -9.37 20.18
C GLY A 52 5.98 -9.56 19.83
N LYS A 53 5.51 -9.06 18.68
CA LYS A 53 4.10 -9.18 18.22
C LYS A 53 3.98 -9.58 16.75
N GLY A 54 2.84 -10.14 16.37
CA GLY A 54 2.57 -10.59 15.00
C GLY A 54 2.25 -9.44 14.05
N ILE A 55 2.63 -9.58 12.78
CA ILE A 55 2.26 -8.65 11.71
C ILE A 55 0.84 -8.99 11.23
N PRO A 56 -0.11 -8.03 11.19
CA PRO A 56 -1.46 -8.32 10.72
C PRO A 56 -1.51 -8.47 9.19
N LEU A 57 -2.39 -9.34 8.70
CA LEU A 57 -2.61 -9.56 7.27
C LEU A 57 -3.06 -8.28 6.55
N SER A 58 -3.66 -7.33 7.27
CA SER A 58 -4.04 -6.03 6.75
C SER A 58 -2.89 -5.26 6.10
N GLN A 59 -1.64 -5.45 6.57
CA GLN A 59 -0.47 -4.78 5.98
C GLN A 59 -0.24 -5.14 4.51
N SER A 60 -0.63 -6.36 4.11
CA SER A 60 -0.49 -6.85 2.74
C SER A 60 -1.46 -6.17 1.76
N ILE A 61 -2.52 -5.52 2.26
CA ILE A 61 -3.54 -4.88 1.41
C ILE A 61 -3.52 -3.34 1.47
N PHE A 62 -2.69 -2.71 2.31
CA PHE A 62 -2.61 -1.24 2.32
C PHE A 62 -2.27 -0.66 0.94
N PRO A 63 -1.32 -1.21 0.16
CA PRO A 63 -1.05 -0.69 -1.18
C PRO A 63 -2.28 -0.82 -2.11
N LEU A 64 -3.00 -1.94 -2.00
CA LEU A 64 -4.22 -2.19 -2.76
C LEU A 64 -5.26 -1.10 -2.53
N LEU A 65 -5.47 -0.66 -1.29
CA LEU A 65 -6.42 0.43 -0.99
C LEU A 65 -6.07 1.73 -1.70
N GLY A 66 -4.78 2.05 -1.81
CA GLY A 66 -4.30 3.18 -2.59
C GLY A 66 -4.62 3.07 -4.07
N TRP A 67 -4.45 1.88 -4.66
CA TRP A 67 -4.77 1.64 -6.07
C TRP A 67 -6.27 1.55 -6.35
N LEU A 68 -7.08 1.10 -5.39
CA LEU A 68 -8.54 0.99 -5.53
C LEU A 68 -9.25 2.32 -5.33
N LEU A 69 -8.80 3.15 -4.37
CA LEU A 69 -9.51 4.37 -3.98
C LEU A 69 -8.77 5.66 -4.34
N GLY A 70 -7.51 5.56 -4.75
CA GLY A 70 -6.62 6.72 -4.89
C GLY A 70 -5.87 7.06 -3.60
N PRO A 71 -4.95 8.04 -3.66
CA PRO A 71 -3.99 8.28 -2.58
C PRO A 71 -4.66 8.74 -1.28
N ILE A 72 -5.57 9.72 -1.34
CA ILE A 72 -6.18 10.30 -0.13
C ILE A 72 -7.22 9.35 0.46
N ALA A 73 -8.17 8.89 -0.36
CA ALA A 73 -9.23 8.00 0.11
C ALA A 73 -8.69 6.64 0.57
N GLY A 74 -7.66 6.10 -0.10
CA GLY A 74 -6.96 4.89 0.32
C GLY A 74 -6.24 5.07 1.65
N ALA A 75 -5.53 6.19 1.84
CA ALA A 75 -4.86 6.52 3.09
C ALA A 75 -5.84 6.65 4.27
N LEU A 76 -6.99 7.30 4.05
CA LEU A 76 -8.04 7.39 5.07
C LEU A 76 -8.61 6.02 5.41
N ALA A 77 -8.93 5.20 4.41
CA ALA A 77 -9.47 3.85 4.64
C ALA A 77 -8.49 2.99 5.46
N SER A 78 -7.20 2.97 5.08
CA SER A 78 -6.16 2.23 5.81
C SER A 78 -5.90 2.78 7.20
N GLY A 79 -5.88 4.10 7.37
CA GLY A 79 -5.67 4.75 8.66
C GLY A 79 -6.82 4.48 9.65
N ILE A 80 -8.07 4.66 9.21
CA ILE A 80 -9.27 4.38 10.03
C ILE A 80 -9.33 2.89 10.37
N GLY A 81 -9.18 2.03 9.36
CA GLY A 81 -9.24 0.59 9.57
C GLY A 81 -8.17 0.08 10.54
N THR A 82 -6.95 0.64 10.44
CA THR A 82 -5.83 0.32 11.33
C THR A 82 -6.05 0.86 12.73
N LEU A 83 -6.55 2.09 12.89
CA LEU A 83 -6.91 2.67 14.19
C LEU A 83 -7.90 1.76 14.94
N ILE A 84 -9.00 1.38 14.28
CA ILE A 84 -9.99 0.48 14.87
C ILE A 84 -9.36 -0.90 15.14
N GLY A 85 -8.59 -1.44 14.19
CA GLY A 85 -7.90 -2.72 14.30
C GLY A 85 -6.95 -2.79 15.50
N ILE A 86 -6.25 -1.70 15.83
CA ILE A 86 -5.37 -1.63 17.01
C ILE A 86 -6.17 -1.80 18.31
N PHE A 87 -7.36 -1.19 18.41
CA PHE A 87 -8.21 -1.32 19.60
C PHE A 87 -8.82 -2.71 19.73
N LEU A 88 -9.19 -3.35 18.60
CA LEU A 88 -9.87 -4.64 18.62
C LEU A 88 -8.92 -5.85 18.61
N ALA A 89 -7.75 -5.71 18.01
CA ALA A 89 -6.71 -6.75 17.90
C ALA A 89 -5.32 -6.23 18.36
N PRO A 90 -5.17 -5.78 19.61
CA PRO A 90 -3.91 -5.19 20.10
C PRO A 90 -2.72 -6.18 20.13
N TYR A 91 -2.99 -7.48 19.98
CA TYR A 91 -1.97 -8.54 19.89
C TYR A 91 -1.24 -8.58 18.55
N THR A 92 -1.80 -7.99 17.49
CA THR A 92 -1.13 -7.79 16.18
C THR A 92 -0.63 -6.35 15.99
N ALA A 93 -0.94 -5.45 16.91
CA ALA A 93 -0.51 -4.06 16.85
C ALA A 93 0.83 -3.82 17.55
N GLY A 94 1.79 -3.27 16.81
CA GLY A 94 3.02 -2.68 17.36
C GLY A 94 2.73 -1.35 18.07
N VAL A 95 3.60 -0.35 17.90
CA VAL A 95 3.36 1.01 18.42
C VAL A 95 2.18 1.64 17.66
N PRO A 96 1.05 2.00 18.31
CA PRO A 96 -0.18 2.42 17.63
C PRO A 96 0.00 3.56 16.61
N ALA A 97 0.66 4.64 17.02
CA ALA A 97 0.87 5.80 16.14
C ALA A 97 1.69 5.45 14.89
N ILE A 98 2.71 4.60 15.06
CA ILE A 98 3.60 4.15 13.97
C ILE A 98 2.86 3.18 13.05
N ALA A 99 1.99 2.32 13.60
CA ALA A 99 1.16 1.41 12.81
C ALA A 99 0.16 2.18 11.93
N ILE A 100 -0.54 3.18 12.50
CA ILE A 100 -1.46 4.05 11.75
C ILE A 100 -0.69 4.81 10.66
N TRP A 101 0.46 5.39 11.00
CA TRP A 101 1.31 6.09 10.03
C TRP A 101 1.73 5.18 8.88
N GLY A 102 2.22 3.97 9.17
CA GLY A 102 2.58 2.97 8.16
C GLY A 102 1.42 2.62 7.22
N ALA A 103 0.21 2.47 7.76
CA ALA A 103 -0.98 2.18 6.96
C ALA A 103 -1.36 3.34 6.03
N VAL A 104 -1.34 4.57 6.57
CA VAL A 104 -1.62 5.80 5.83
C VAL A 104 -0.59 6.01 4.72
N ILE A 105 0.71 5.96 5.03
CA ILE A 105 1.77 6.25 4.07
C ILE A 105 1.84 5.17 2.98
N ALA A 106 1.59 3.90 3.31
CA ALA A 106 1.54 2.82 2.33
C ALA A 106 0.46 3.09 1.27
N SER A 107 -0.79 3.29 1.68
CA SER A 107 -1.88 3.54 0.74
C SER A 107 -1.74 4.86 0.00
N PHE A 108 -1.27 5.91 0.67
CA PHE A 108 -1.02 7.19 0.03
C PHE A 108 0.01 7.06 -1.09
N THR A 109 1.14 6.42 -0.79
CA THR A 109 2.25 6.23 -1.73
C THR A 109 1.85 5.32 -2.88
N ALA A 110 1.08 4.26 -2.62
CA ALA A 110 0.53 3.39 -3.64
C ALA A 110 -0.41 4.14 -4.59
N GLY A 111 -1.37 4.90 -4.05
CA GLY A 111 -2.28 5.71 -4.87
C GLY A 111 -1.59 6.85 -5.62
N ALA A 112 -0.42 7.28 -5.15
CA ALA A 112 0.43 8.26 -5.82
C ALA A 112 1.28 7.66 -6.95
N MET A 113 1.29 6.32 -7.14
CA MET A 113 1.89 5.67 -8.31
C MET A 113 1.10 6.03 -9.56
N ALA A 114 1.29 7.22 -10.11
CA ALA A 114 0.61 7.63 -11.32
C ALA A 114 1.22 6.95 -12.55
N ASP A 115 0.36 6.31 -13.34
CA ASP A 115 0.64 6.10 -14.75
C ASP A 115 0.75 7.48 -15.43
N GLN A 116 1.88 7.73 -16.10
CA GLN A 116 2.15 8.98 -16.79
C GLN A 116 1.21 9.22 -17.98
N ASP A 117 0.56 8.15 -18.47
CA ASP A 117 -0.32 8.17 -19.64
C ASP A 117 -1.82 8.23 -19.28
N ALA A 118 -2.17 8.17 -17.99
CA ALA A 118 -3.56 8.26 -17.53
C ALA A 118 -4.09 9.70 -17.64
N GLY A 119 -5.26 9.85 -18.28
CA GLY A 119 -5.82 11.12 -18.79
C GLY A 119 -6.00 12.30 -17.81
N SER A 120 -6.66 13.35 -18.30
CA SER A 120 -6.65 14.74 -17.78
C SER A 120 -6.87 14.93 -16.27
N SER A 121 -7.57 14.02 -15.59
CA SER A 121 -7.85 14.10 -14.15
C SER A 121 -6.65 13.83 -13.24
N ARG A 122 -5.57 13.22 -13.75
CA ARG A 122 -4.37 12.84 -12.97
C ARG A 122 -3.17 13.80 -13.14
N LYS A 123 -3.29 14.80 -14.03
CA LYS A 123 -2.20 15.69 -14.46
C LYS A 123 -1.54 16.45 -13.30
N TYR A 124 -2.33 16.90 -12.32
CA TYR A 124 -1.85 17.65 -11.15
C TYR A 124 -1.06 16.82 -10.13
N ARG A 125 -1.10 15.48 -10.24
CA ARG A 125 -0.44 14.56 -9.29
C ARG A 125 0.79 13.87 -9.88
N LYS A 126 1.14 14.18 -11.12
CA LYS A 126 2.29 13.61 -11.83
C LYS A 126 3.60 13.77 -11.07
N TYR A 127 3.73 14.80 -10.24
CA TYR A 127 4.95 15.13 -9.49
C TYR A 127 4.93 14.66 -8.03
N TRP A 128 3.85 14.05 -7.53
CA TRP A 128 3.77 13.60 -6.13
C TRP A 128 4.83 12.57 -5.79
N TYR A 129 5.20 11.70 -6.75
CA TYR A 129 6.27 10.76 -6.56
C TYR A 129 7.61 11.44 -6.26
N ILE A 130 7.87 12.65 -6.79
CA ILE A 130 9.13 13.39 -6.52
C ILE A 130 9.18 13.80 -5.05
N GLY A 131 8.09 14.38 -4.54
CA GLY A 131 7.99 14.77 -3.14
C GLY A 131 8.10 13.57 -2.20
N LEU A 132 7.47 12.44 -2.56
CA LEU A 132 7.56 11.20 -1.80
C LEU A 132 8.96 10.58 -1.86
N THR A 133 9.59 10.52 -3.04
CA THR A 133 10.98 10.06 -3.18
C THR A 133 11.93 10.91 -2.34
N PHE A 134 11.73 12.24 -2.32
CA PHE A 134 12.52 13.13 -1.48
C PHE A 134 12.29 12.86 0.01
N LEU A 135 11.04 12.72 0.45
CA LEU A 135 10.68 12.36 1.82
C LEU A 135 11.36 11.04 2.26
N PHE A 136 11.19 9.98 1.49
CA PHE A 136 11.81 8.68 1.79
C PHE A 136 13.34 8.72 1.73
N GLY A 137 13.91 9.54 0.83
CA GLY A 137 15.34 9.81 0.80
C GLY A 137 15.85 10.44 2.10
N LEU A 138 15.11 11.42 2.65
CA LEU A 138 15.43 12.02 3.94
C LEU A 138 15.28 11.03 5.10
N GLU A 139 14.23 10.20 5.09
CA GLU A 139 14.04 9.15 6.11
C GLU A 139 15.18 8.12 6.07
N LEU A 140 15.62 7.70 4.88
CA LEU A 140 16.74 6.78 4.74
C LEU A 140 18.06 7.41 5.21
N ALA A 141 18.28 8.68 4.88
CA ALA A 141 19.45 9.43 5.36
C ALA A 141 19.44 9.59 6.88
N ALA A 142 18.28 9.91 7.47
CA ALA A 142 18.12 10.00 8.92
C ALA A 142 18.36 8.64 9.59
N TYR A 143 17.82 7.56 9.03
CA TYR A 143 18.04 6.20 9.54
C TYR A 143 19.52 5.79 9.45
N ALA A 144 20.19 6.10 8.35
CA ALA A 144 21.62 5.85 8.17
C ALA A 144 22.47 6.65 9.15
N TYR A 145 22.15 7.93 9.36
CA TYR A 145 22.82 8.79 10.32
C TYR A 145 22.71 8.25 11.75
N LEU A 146 21.50 7.83 12.16
CA LEU A 146 21.29 7.21 13.45
C LEU A 146 22.08 5.90 13.58
N ALA A 147 22.03 5.03 12.56
CA ALA A 147 22.75 3.75 12.59
C ALA A 147 24.27 3.96 12.72
N HIS A 148 24.82 4.94 12.00
CA HIS A 148 26.22 5.32 12.09
C HIS A 148 26.58 5.83 13.50
N ARG A 149 25.75 6.70 14.09
CA ARG A 149 25.95 7.21 15.46
C ARG A 149 25.98 6.08 16.49
N ASN A 150 25.22 5.02 16.25
CA ASN A 150 25.14 3.84 17.11
C ASN A 150 26.16 2.75 16.76
N LEU A 151 27.18 3.10 15.95
CA LEU A 151 28.30 2.23 15.58
C LEU A 151 27.88 0.95 14.85
N ILE A 152 26.74 0.98 14.13
CA ILE A 152 26.34 -0.14 13.27
C ILE A 152 27.27 -0.17 12.05
N PRO A 153 27.92 -1.31 11.76
CA PRO A 153 28.76 -1.45 10.58
C PRO A 153 27.99 -1.17 9.28
N VAL A 154 28.66 -0.54 8.31
CA VAL A 154 28.04 -0.10 7.05
C VAL A 154 27.47 -1.28 6.25
N ASN A 155 28.17 -2.42 6.22
CA ASN A 155 27.68 -3.65 5.60
C ASN A 155 26.40 -4.16 6.28
N THR A 156 26.35 -4.17 7.61
CA THR A 156 25.17 -4.56 8.38
C THR A 156 24.00 -3.62 8.12
N PHE A 157 24.25 -2.30 8.02
CA PHE A 157 23.23 -1.33 7.63
C PHE A 157 22.71 -1.57 6.21
N ILE A 158 23.59 -1.73 5.22
CA ILE A 158 23.20 -1.94 3.81
C ILE A 158 22.36 -3.22 3.66
N ALA A 159 22.78 -4.31 4.31
CA ALA A 159 22.05 -5.57 4.29
C ALA A 159 20.72 -5.48 5.05
N GLY A 160 20.72 -4.92 6.26
CA GLY A 160 19.52 -4.83 7.09
C GLY A 160 18.48 -3.82 6.57
N SER A 161 18.93 -2.83 5.80
CA SER A 161 18.05 -1.87 5.12
C SER A 161 17.72 -2.26 3.67
N PHE A 162 18.00 -3.50 3.26
CA PHE A 162 17.78 -3.98 1.88
C PHE A 162 16.43 -3.60 1.30
N ILE A 163 15.34 -3.91 2.02
CA ILE A 163 13.99 -3.61 1.53
C ILE A 163 13.72 -2.11 1.45
N ASN A 164 14.41 -1.28 2.24
CA ASN A 164 14.18 0.17 2.30
C ASN A 164 14.81 0.85 1.09
N TRP A 165 16.12 0.65 0.87
CA TRP A 165 16.82 1.31 -0.23
C TRP A 165 16.41 0.71 -1.57
N SER A 166 16.14 -0.59 -1.66
CA SER A 166 15.67 -1.21 -2.90
C SER A 166 14.26 -0.73 -3.27
N ALA A 167 13.36 -0.59 -2.29
CA ALA A 167 12.04 -0.02 -2.53
C ALA A 167 12.10 1.46 -2.94
N LEU A 168 12.97 2.26 -2.31
CA LEU A 168 13.19 3.65 -2.72
C LEU A 168 13.68 3.75 -4.16
N LEU A 169 14.63 2.88 -4.55
CA LEU A 169 15.12 2.81 -5.92
C LEU A 169 13.99 2.40 -6.89
N LEU A 170 13.24 1.34 -6.58
CA LEU A 170 12.09 0.90 -7.39
C LEU A 170 10.98 1.95 -7.49
N PHE A 171 10.82 2.81 -6.49
CA PHE A 171 9.83 3.88 -6.52
C PHE A 171 10.32 5.11 -7.27
N ALA A 172 11.60 5.47 -7.14
CA ALA A 172 12.19 6.61 -7.83
C ALA A 172 12.31 6.37 -9.35
N LEU A 173 12.59 5.12 -9.74
CA LEU A 173 12.74 4.71 -11.13
C LEU A 173 11.38 4.52 -11.84
N PRO A 174 11.35 4.40 -13.19
CA PRO A 174 10.12 4.16 -13.96
C PRO A 174 9.36 2.89 -13.58
N THR A 175 9.96 2.00 -12.80
CA THR A 175 9.34 0.78 -12.24
C THR A 175 8.02 1.06 -11.50
N ARG A 176 7.88 2.21 -10.82
CA ARG A 176 6.58 2.60 -10.23
C ARG A 176 5.45 2.73 -11.27
N SER A 177 5.76 3.33 -12.42
CA SER A 177 4.81 3.52 -13.52
C SER A 177 4.53 2.18 -14.19
N LEU A 178 5.55 1.34 -14.31
CA LEU A 178 5.42 -0.01 -14.85
C LEU A 178 4.47 -0.86 -13.99
N PHE A 179 4.61 -0.87 -12.65
CA PHE A 179 3.69 -1.58 -11.77
C PHE A 179 2.26 -1.03 -11.86
N ALA A 180 2.09 0.30 -11.89
CA ALA A 180 0.77 0.91 -12.08
C ALA A 180 0.11 0.46 -13.40
N LYS A 181 0.86 0.49 -14.52
CA LYS A 181 0.40 -0.01 -15.83
C LYS A 181 0.03 -1.49 -15.79
N MET A 182 0.84 -2.31 -15.12
CA MET A 182 0.56 -3.74 -14.97
C MET A 182 -0.74 -4.00 -14.19
N ILE A 183 -1.02 -3.22 -13.13
CA ILE A 183 -2.27 -3.31 -12.36
C ILE A 183 -3.49 -2.91 -13.21
N SER A 184 -3.34 -1.92 -14.10
CA SER A 184 -4.40 -1.51 -15.04
C SER A 184 -4.61 -2.48 -16.20
N SER A 185 -3.73 -3.48 -16.39
CA SER A 185 -3.78 -4.41 -17.52
C SER A 185 -5.05 -5.26 -17.50
N PRO A 186 -5.65 -5.60 -18.66
CA PRO A 186 -6.77 -6.54 -18.72
C PRO A 186 -6.37 -7.98 -18.31
N ASN A 187 -5.10 -8.35 -18.43
CA ASN A 187 -4.63 -9.69 -18.13
C ASN A 187 -4.38 -9.87 -16.62
N MET A 188 -5.12 -10.77 -15.97
CA MET A 188 -5.03 -11.02 -14.52
C MET A 188 -3.65 -11.52 -14.06
N ALA A 189 -2.91 -12.26 -14.89
CA ALA A 189 -1.55 -12.67 -14.54
C ALA A 189 -0.61 -11.46 -14.45
N ILE A 190 -0.76 -10.49 -15.36
CA ILE A 190 0.00 -9.24 -15.33
C ILE A 190 -0.42 -8.38 -14.13
N VAL A 191 -1.72 -8.34 -13.81
CA VAL A 191 -2.22 -7.67 -12.60
C VAL A 191 -1.58 -8.26 -11.35
N ALA A 192 -1.49 -9.58 -11.24
CA ALA A 192 -0.85 -10.25 -10.09
C ALA A 192 0.63 -9.86 -9.95
N ILE A 193 1.38 -9.82 -11.05
CA ILE A 193 2.79 -9.38 -11.06
C ILE A 193 2.90 -7.90 -10.65
N GLY A 194 2.03 -7.04 -11.19
CA GLY A 194 1.98 -5.62 -10.86
C GLY A 194 1.68 -5.37 -9.39
N ILE A 195 0.71 -6.10 -8.82
CA ILE A 195 0.37 -6.03 -7.40
C ILE A 195 1.53 -6.55 -6.56
N PHE A 196 2.15 -7.67 -6.92
CA PHE A 196 3.26 -8.24 -6.17
C PHE A 196 4.43 -7.24 -6.08
N GLY A 197 4.92 -6.77 -7.23
CA GLY A 197 6.05 -5.84 -7.30
C GLY A 197 5.72 -4.46 -6.72
N GLY A 198 4.50 -3.97 -6.95
CA GLY A 198 4.00 -2.75 -6.33
C GLY A 198 3.92 -2.86 -4.81
N THR A 199 3.44 -4.00 -4.28
CA THR A 199 3.30 -4.24 -2.85
C THR A 199 4.67 -4.36 -2.20
N TRP A 200 5.61 -5.10 -2.80
CA TRP A 200 7.00 -5.15 -2.35
C TRP A 200 7.59 -3.74 -2.18
N THR A 201 7.42 -2.90 -3.20
CA THR A 201 7.92 -1.53 -3.24
C THR A 201 7.26 -0.67 -2.16
N ILE A 202 5.93 -0.66 -2.09
CA ILE A 202 5.21 0.21 -1.15
C ILE A 202 5.39 -0.25 0.29
N CYS A 203 5.35 -1.55 0.58
CA CYS A 203 5.58 -2.07 1.92
C CYS A 203 7.03 -1.83 2.37
N GLY A 204 8.01 -1.88 1.47
CA GLY A 204 9.39 -1.48 1.78
C GLY A 204 9.53 0.00 2.12
N LEU A 205 8.80 0.88 1.43
CA LEU A 205 8.77 2.31 1.75
C LEU A 205 8.02 2.63 3.05
N ALA A 206 6.89 1.97 3.29
CA ALA A 206 6.18 2.08 4.56
C ALA A 206 7.05 1.58 5.71
N HIS A 207 7.75 0.47 5.52
CA HIS A 207 8.74 -0.04 6.47
C HIS A 207 9.87 0.97 6.70
N LEU A 208 10.44 1.58 5.66
CA LEU A 208 11.44 2.64 5.79
C LEU A 208 10.93 3.79 6.67
N SER A 209 9.72 4.27 6.40
CA SER A 209 9.13 5.36 7.16
C SER A 209 8.91 4.99 8.61
N GLN A 210 8.43 3.76 8.89
CA GLN A 210 8.27 3.27 10.26
C GLN A 210 9.60 3.00 10.98
N VAL A 211 10.61 2.47 10.26
CA VAL A 211 11.89 2.06 10.85
C VAL A 211 12.73 3.27 11.25
N ALA A 212 12.64 4.38 10.52
CA ALA A 212 13.30 5.63 10.90
C ALA A 212 12.82 6.13 12.27
N PHE A 213 11.52 6.05 12.56
CA PHE A 213 10.96 6.41 13.87
C PHE A 213 11.27 5.37 14.94
N THR A 214 11.04 4.08 14.66
CA THR A 214 11.23 3.03 15.67
C THR A 214 12.68 2.87 16.05
N TYR A 215 13.62 3.03 15.12
CA TYR A 215 15.04 2.97 15.45
C TYR A 215 15.49 4.15 16.30
N TYR A 216 14.95 5.35 16.06
CA TYR A 216 15.16 6.50 16.93
C TYR A 216 14.69 6.22 18.38
N LEU A 217 13.56 5.54 18.54
CA LEU A 217 12.99 5.23 19.86
C LEU A 217 13.70 4.09 20.59
N PHE A 218 14.06 3.02 19.88
CA PHE A 218 14.49 1.76 20.49
C PHE A 218 15.98 1.49 20.35
N ASN A 219 16.65 2.11 19.37
CA ASN A 219 18.09 2.03 19.16
C ASN A 219 18.69 0.62 19.33
N TRP A 220 18.21 -0.34 18.54
CA TRP A 220 18.64 -1.72 18.68
C TRP A 220 20.11 -1.93 18.23
N PRO A 221 20.88 -2.78 18.94
CA PRO A 221 22.28 -3.04 18.63
C PRO A 221 22.45 -3.97 17.42
N GLU A 222 23.68 -4.06 16.91
CA GLU A 222 24.04 -4.85 15.73
C GLU A 222 23.54 -6.31 15.72
N PRO A 223 23.57 -7.08 16.84
CA PRO A 223 23.07 -8.45 16.82
C PRO A 223 21.60 -8.56 16.38
N ILE A 224 20.77 -7.56 16.73
CA ILE A 224 19.37 -7.51 16.29
C ILE A 224 19.28 -7.27 14.78
N TRP A 225 20.12 -6.39 14.22
CA TRP A 225 20.22 -6.22 12.77
C TRP A 225 20.55 -7.53 12.08
N ASN A 226 21.58 -8.24 12.57
CA ASN A 226 22.04 -9.50 11.98
C ASN A 226 20.95 -10.59 11.99
N THR A 227 20.12 -10.65 13.04
CA THR A 227 18.94 -11.52 13.07
C THR A 227 17.88 -11.10 12.05
N LEU A 228 17.66 -9.79 11.87
CA LEU A 228 16.60 -9.26 11.00
C LEU A 228 16.95 -9.26 9.51
N ILE A 229 18.23 -9.25 9.13
CA ILE A 229 18.69 -9.26 7.72
C ILE A 229 17.98 -10.32 6.87
N PRO A 230 17.93 -11.61 7.24
CA PRO A 230 17.24 -12.61 6.44
C PRO A 230 15.71 -12.57 6.60
N ILE A 231 15.21 -12.07 7.73
CA ILE A 231 13.79 -12.15 8.08
C ILE A 231 12.98 -11.08 7.35
N ILE A 232 13.42 -9.82 7.41
CA ILE A 232 12.69 -8.67 6.87
C ILE A 232 12.38 -8.83 5.36
N PRO A 233 13.32 -9.25 4.49
CA PRO A 233 13.02 -9.50 3.08
C PRO A 233 12.00 -10.61 2.87
N VAL A 234 12.05 -11.69 3.67
CA VAL A 234 11.10 -12.80 3.58
C VAL A 234 9.70 -12.34 3.98
N GLU A 235 9.56 -11.53 5.04
CA GLU A 235 8.25 -10.99 5.38
C GLU A 235 7.70 -10.07 4.28
N ASN A 236 8.55 -9.22 3.70
CA ASN A 236 8.12 -8.31 2.63
C ASN A 236 7.71 -9.10 1.38
N LEU A 237 8.40 -10.20 1.10
CA LEU A 237 8.03 -11.16 0.06
C LEU A 237 6.63 -11.73 0.33
N MET A 238 6.40 -12.20 1.56
CA MET A 238 5.11 -12.74 1.97
C MET A 238 3.99 -11.69 1.87
N ARG A 239 4.25 -10.43 2.28
CA ARG A 239 3.30 -9.32 2.08
C ARG A 239 2.97 -9.15 0.60
N GLY A 240 3.98 -9.18 -0.26
CA GLY A 240 3.81 -9.12 -1.73
C GLY A 240 2.95 -10.26 -2.27
N LEU A 241 3.20 -11.50 -1.86
CA LEU A 241 2.44 -12.67 -2.29
C LEU A 241 0.98 -12.60 -1.84
N SER A 242 0.72 -12.31 -0.57
CA SER A 242 -0.65 -12.17 -0.05
C SER A 242 -1.38 -10.99 -0.68
N GLY A 243 -0.69 -9.86 -0.88
CA GLY A 243 -1.21 -8.73 -1.62
C GLY A 243 -1.63 -9.14 -3.04
N ALA A 244 -0.79 -9.90 -3.74
CA ALA A 244 -1.10 -10.38 -5.09
C ALA A 244 -2.31 -11.32 -5.15
N VAL A 245 -2.41 -12.28 -4.23
CA VAL A 245 -3.55 -13.21 -4.16
C VAL A 245 -4.84 -12.45 -3.87
N ILE A 246 -4.86 -11.65 -2.81
CA ILE A 246 -6.07 -10.91 -2.40
C ILE A 246 -6.43 -9.85 -3.44
N GLY A 247 -5.46 -9.05 -3.85
CA GLY A 247 -5.68 -7.92 -4.76
C GLY A 247 -6.10 -8.34 -6.16
N THR A 248 -5.55 -9.44 -6.70
CA THR A 248 -5.99 -9.95 -8.01
C THR A 248 -7.44 -10.44 -7.93
N GLY A 249 -7.81 -11.15 -6.85
CA GLY A 249 -9.19 -11.58 -6.61
C GLY A 249 -10.15 -10.41 -6.49
N VAL A 250 -9.80 -9.38 -5.71
CA VAL A 250 -10.60 -8.16 -5.55
C VAL A 250 -10.76 -7.43 -6.88
N ILE A 251 -9.68 -7.16 -7.61
CA ILE A 251 -9.73 -6.46 -8.90
C ILE A 251 -10.55 -7.25 -9.92
N SER A 252 -10.37 -8.57 -9.98
CA SER A 252 -11.14 -9.45 -10.85
C SER A 252 -12.65 -9.36 -10.55
N GLY A 253 -13.03 -9.48 -9.27
CA GLY A 253 -14.42 -9.36 -8.84
C GLY A 253 -15.03 -8.00 -9.16
N LEU A 254 -14.31 -6.91 -8.85
CA LEU A 254 -14.76 -5.54 -9.14
C LEU A 254 -14.96 -5.29 -10.64
N ARG A 255 -14.09 -5.85 -11.49
CA ARG A 255 -14.21 -5.79 -12.95
C ARG A 255 -15.39 -6.62 -13.46
N ALA A 256 -15.63 -7.80 -12.88
CA ALA A 256 -16.73 -8.67 -13.25
C ALA A 256 -18.10 -8.03 -12.99
N ILE A 257 -18.25 -7.33 -11.86
CA ILE A 257 -19.51 -6.63 -11.52
C ILE A 257 -19.64 -5.25 -12.19
N LYS A 258 -18.66 -4.83 -13.00
CA LYS A 258 -18.59 -3.51 -13.65
C LYS A 258 -18.81 -2.35 -12.66
N LEU A 259 -18.22 -2.45 -11.46
CA LEU A 259 -18.35 -1.40 -10.45
C LEU A 259 -17.83 -0.08 -10.99
N VAL A 260 -18.55 1.02 -10.73
CA VAL A 260 -18.09 2.36 -11.05
C VAL A 260 -16.80 2.64 -10.28
N LYS A 261 -15.71 2.81 -11.02
CA LYS A 261 -14.38 3.07 -10.47
C LYS A 261 -14.32 4.47 -9.86
N PRO A 262 -13.71 4.63 -8.67
CA PRO A 262 -13.38 5.95 -8.17
C PRO A 262 -12.51 6.72 -9.15
N LYS A 263 -12.65 8.06 -9.17
CA LYS A 263 -11.95 8.93 -10.12
C LYS A 263 -10.42 8.75 -10.10
N GLN A 264 -9.87 8.38 -8.94
CA GLN A 264 -8.44 8.25 -8.70
C GLN A 264 -7.94 6.80 -8.70
N ALA A 265 -8.80 5.81 -8.93
CA ALA A 265 -8.45 4.40 -8.95
C ALA A 265 -7.57 4.03 -10.16
N ILE A 266 -6.62 3.11 -9.98
CA ILE A 266 -5.66 2.67 -11.00
C ILE A 266 -6.10 1.39 -11.73
N TYR A 267 -6.80 0.49 -11.04
CA TYR A 267 -7.22 -0.81 -11.58
C TYR A 267 -8.31 -0.72 -12.65
#